data_AF-A0AAX1U9B6-F1
#
_entry.id   AF-A0AAX1U9B6-F1
#
_cell.length_a   1.000
_cell.length_b   1.000
_cell.length_c   1.000
_cell.angle_alpha   90.00
_cell.angle_beta   90.00
_cell.angle_gamma   90.00
#
_symmetry.space_group_name_H-M   'P 1'
#
loop_
_entity.id
_entity.type
_entity.pdbx_description
1 polymer ?
#
loop_
_entity_poly.entity_id
_entity_poly.type
_entity_poly.pdbx_seq_one_letter_code
_entity_poly.pdbx_strand_id
1 'polypeptide(L)'
;MKDFGKVRSTEKPDELVTDSFSVWVHTDITPISENVGEENEFVGFEYNMIQYDKDEYIHQITKSTSEQITDLQLALTEVYESMGV
;
A
#
# COMPACT_ATOMS: atom_id res chain seq x y z
N MET A 1 -5.23 -7.32 11.34
CA MET A 1 -5.42 -7.12 9.89
C MET A 1 -6.72 -7.76 9.42
N LYS A 2 -7.49 -7.07 8.57
CA LYS A 2 -8.65 -7.60 7.85
C LYS A 2 -8.56 -7.24 6.37
N ASP A 3 -8.48 -8.26 5.52
CA ASP A 3 -8.46 -8.11 4.07
C ASP A 3 -9.88 -8.16 3.52
N PHE A 4 -10.28 -7.12 2.78
CA PHE A 4 -11.58 -7.02 2.11
C PHE A 4 -11.50 -7.42 0.62
N GLY A 5 -10.31 -7.73 0.12
CA GLY A 5 -10.05 -8.06 -1.26
C GLY A 5 -10.29 -6.88 -2.19
N LYS A 6 -10.80 -7.18 -3.38
CA LYS A 6 -11.08 -6.18 -4.41
C LYS A 6 -12.40 -5.46 -4.14
N VAL A 7 -12.33 -4.14 -4.05
CA VAL A 7 -13.48 -3.24 -3.94
C VAL A 7 -13.51 -2.28 -5.13
N ARG A 8 -14.70 -1.75 -5.42
CA ARG A 8 -14.93 -0.83 -6.54
C ARG A 8 -15.49 0.48 -6.02
N SER A 9 -14.99 1.59 -6.54
CA SER A 9 -15.45 2.94 -6.21
C SER A 9 -15.61 3.78 -7.47
N THR A 10 -16.57 4.68 -7.47
CA THR A 10 -16.73 5.68 -8.55
C THR A 10 -15.70 6.81 -8.42
N GLU A 11 -15.08 6.96 -7.26
CA GLU A 11 -14.04 7.95 -6.97
C GLU A 11 -12.71 7.29 -6.64
N LYS A 12 -11.61 7.96 -7.00
CA LYS A 12 -10.26 7.48 -6.73
C LYS A 12 -10.03 7.48 -5.20
N PRO A 13 -9.76 6.33 -4.57
CA PRO A 13 -9.44 6.30 -3.14
C PRO A 13 -8.03 6.86 -2.88
N ASP A 14 -7.82 7.39 -1.68
CA ASP A 14 -6.48 7.65 -1.16
C ASP A 14 -5.76 6.34 -0.85
N GLU A 15 -4.46 6.25 -1.11
CA GLU A 15 -3.67 5.03 -0.87
C GLU A 15 -3.67 4.62 0.62
N LEU A 16 -3.81 5.59 1.52
CA LEU A 16 -3.85 5.37 2.96
C LEU A 16 -4.85 6.31 3.62
N VAL A 17 -5.82 5.74 4.34
CA VAL A 17 -6.83 6.47 5.09
C VAL A 17 -6.75 6.06 6.56
N THR A 18 -6.57 7.02 7.46
CA THR A 18 -6.53 6.76 8.90
C THR A 18 -7.80 7.24 9.57
N ASP A 19 -8.49 6.35 10.26
CA ASP A 19 -9.63 6.68 11.10
C ASP A 19 -9.22 6.77 12.59
N SER A 20 -10.17 6.95 13.50
CA SER A 20 -9.90 7.06 14.95
C SER A 20 -9.26 5.80 15.52
N PHE A 21 -9.57 4.62 14.97
CA PHE A 21 -9.12 3.33 15.49
C PHE A 21 -8.35 2.46 14.48
N SER A 22 -8.51 2.69 13.18
CA SER A 22 -7.95 1.81 12.14
C SER A 22 -7.21 2.58 11.06
N VAL A 23 -6.29 1.88 10.40
CA VAL A 23 -5.59 2.33 9.19
C VAL A 23 -6.09 1.49 8.02
N TRP A 24 -6.56 2.14 6.98
CA TRP A 24 -7.03 1.53 5.75
C TRP A 24 -5.99 1.76 4.67
N VAL A 25 -5.57 0.69 4.02
CA VAL A 25 -4.58 0.71 2.95
C VAL A 25 -5.25 0.22 1.68
N HIS A 26 -5.19 1.06 0.64
CA HIS A 26 -5.72 0.75 -0.68
C HIS A 26 -4.56 0.53 -1.66
N THR A 27 -4.42 -0.70 -2.17
CA THR A 27 -3.35 -1.06 -3.12
C THR A 27 -3.92 -1.42 -4.48
N ASP A 28 -3.08 -1.41 -5.52
CA ASP A 28 -3.45 -1.83 -6.88
C ASP A 28 -4.65 -1.05 -7.46
N ILE A 29 -4.68 0.27 -7.23
CA ILE A 29 -5.75 1.15 -7.71
C ILE A 29 -5.69 1.23 -9.24
N THR A 30 -6.67 0.61 -9.90
CA THR A 30 -6.78 0.53 -11.35
C THR A 30 -8.08 1.16 -11.84
N PRO A 31 -8.07 2.04 -12.85
CA PRO A 31 -9.29 2.55 -13.44
C PRO A 31 -10.00 1.43 -14.22
N ILE A 32 -11.30 1.26 -13.98
CA ILE A 32 -12.15 0.32 -14.70
C ILE A 32 -13.29 1.07 -15.38
N SER A 33 -13.57 0.70 -16.62
CA SER A 33 -14.71 1.19 -17.39
C SER A 33 -15.46 -0.02 -17.96
N GLU A 34 -16.67 -0.26 -17.47
CA GLU A 34 -17.56 -1.33 -17.95
C GLU A 34 -18.76 -0.72 -18.68
N ASN A 35 -19.21 -1.37 -19.75
CA ASN A 35 -20.39 -1.00 -20.55
C ASN A 35 -20.39 0.45 -21.07
N VAL A 36 -19.23 0.93 -21.55
CA VAL A 36 -19.09 2.27 -22.15
C VAL A 36 -20.05 2.40 -23.35
N GLY A 37 -21.13 3.17 -23.19
CA GLY A 37 -22.15 3.40 -24.22
C GLY A 37 -23.48 2.66 -24.06
N GLU A 38 -23.71 1.93 -22.95
CA GLU A 38 -25.01 1.32 -22.61
C GLU A 38 -25.61 1.94 -21.32
N GLU A 39 -26.90 1.69 -21.03
CA GLU A 39 -27.59 2.24 -19.85
C GLU A 39 -26.95 1.86 -18.49
N ASN A 40 -26.06 0.86 -18.47
CA ASN A 40 -25.34 0.38 -17.27
C ASN A 40 -23.83 0.72 -17.32
N GLU A 41 -23.47 1.89 -17.84
CA GLU A 41 -22.10 2.40 -17.82
C GLU A 41 -21.57 2.49 -16.38
N PHE A 42 -20.44 1.85 -16.12
CA PHE A 42 -19.70 1.97 -14.87
C PHE A 42 -18.30 2.49 -15.18
N VAL A 43 -18.00 3.71 -14.75
CA VAL A 43 -16.66 4.28 -14.80
C VAL A 43 -16.21 4.53 -13.37
N GLY A 44 -15.12 3.89 -12.97
CA GLY A 44 -14.62 3.97 -11.60
C GLY A 44 -13.23 3.38 -11.45
N PHE A 45 -12.92 2.95 -10.24
CA PHE A 45 -11.65 2.36 -9.85
C PHE A 45 -11.89 1.04 -9.11
N GLU A 46 -11.08 0.04 -9.42
CA GLU A 46 -10.97 -1.22 -8.68
C GLU A 46 -9.64 -1.23 -7.93
N TYR A 47 -9.68 -1.58 -6.64
CA TYR A 47 -8.50 -1.62 -5.78
C TYR A 47 -8.65 -2.66 -4.69
N ASN A 48 -7.52 -3.11 -4.14
CA ASN A 48 -7.48 -3.98 -2.98
C ASN A 48 -7.60 -3.14 -1.71
N MET A 49 -8.39 -3.58 -0.75
CA MET A 49 -8.65 -2.86 0.51
C MET A 49 -8.28 -3.71 1.71
N ILE A 50 -7.33 -3.23 2.52
CA ILE A 50 -6.89 -3.90 3.74
C ILE A 50 -7.01 -2.95 4.92
N GLN A 51 -7.61 -3.44 5.99
CA GLN A 51 -7.73 -2.73 7.26
C GLN A 51 -6.71 -3.27 8.26
N TYR A 52 -5.96 -2.37 8.88
CA TYR A 52 -5.03 -2.65 9.96
C TYR A 52 -5.48 -1.92 11.23
N ASP A 53 -5.18 -2.52 12.38
CA ASP A 53 -5.16 -1.77 13.63
C ASP A 53 -3.94 -0.86 13.66
N LYS A 54 -4.04 0.29 14.32
CA LYS A 54 -2.94 1.28 14.35
C LYS A 54 -1.63 0.70 14.87
N ASP A 55 -1.69 -0.04 15.97
CA ASP A 55 -0.50 -0.65 16.57
C ASP A 55 0.15 -1.68 15.63
N GLU A 56 -0.67 -2.46 14.93
CA GLU A 56 -0.21 -3.46 13.96
C GLU A 56 0.45 -2.79 12.75
N TYR A 57 -0.17 -1.73 12.22
CA TYR A 57 0.36 -0.96 11.09
C TYR A 57 1.69 -0.27 11.45
N ILE A 58 1.76 0.38 12.62
CA ILE A 58 2.99 1.01 13.11
C ILE A 58 4.09 -0.05 13.30
N HIS A 59 3.76 -1.21 13.87
CA HIS A 59 4.72 -2.29 14.03
C HIS A 59 5.25 -2.80 12.68
N GLN A 60 4.38 -2.98 11.70
CA GLN A 60 4.76 -3.44 10.37
C GLN A 60 5.67 -2.44 9.64
N ILE A 61 5.34 -1.14 9.67
CA ILE A 61 6.20 -0.10 9.09
C ILE A 61 7.55 -0.08 9.82
N THR A 62 7.54 -0.07 11.15
CA THR A 62 8.77 0.01 11.94
C THR A 62 9.70 -1.15 11.61
N LYS A 63 9.15 -2.36 11.51
CA LYS A 63 9.89 -3.55 11.12
C LYS A 63 10.47 -3.42 9.70
N SER A 64 9.63 -3.08 8.72
CA SER A 64 10.06 -2.94 7.32
C SER A 64 11.12 -1.86 7.15
N THR A 65 10.94 -0.71 7.79
CA THR A 65 11.93 0.38 7.78
C THR A 65 13.24 -0.03 8.45
N SER A 66 13.18 -0.75 9.58
CA SER A 66 14.39 -1.25 10.24
C SER A 66 15.16 -2.25 9.39
N GLU A 67 14.46 -3.13 8.68
CA GLU A 67 15.06 -4.08 7.73
C GLU A 67 15.73 -3.33 6.58
N GLN A 68 15.03 -2.38 5.93
CA GLN A 68 15.60 -1.55 4.86
C GLN A 68 16.82 -0.73 5.30
N ILE A 69 16.82 -0.19 6.52
CA ILE A 69 17.97 0.51 7.08
C ILE A 69 19.15 -0.46 7.26
N THR A 70 18.90 -1.67 7.76
CA THR A 70 19.93 -2.68 7.95
C THR A 70 20.55 -3.08 6.61
N ASP A 71 19.72 -3.33 5.60
CA ASP A 71 20.18 -3.68 4.25
C ASP A 71 21.03 -2.57 3.64
N LEU A 72 20.63 -1.30 3.82
CA LEU A 72 21.40 -0.16 3.38
C LEU A 72 22.75 -0.06 4.11
N GLN A 73 22.79 -0.32 5.42
CA GLN A 73 24.03 -0.32 6.20
C GLN A 73 25.00 -1.41 5.72
N LEU A 74 24.49 -2.60 5.40
CA LEU A 74 25.29 -3.68 4.84
C LEU A 74 25.84 -3.29 3.47
N ALA A 75 24.99 -2.81 2.57
CA ALA A 75 25.41 -2.37 1.23
C ALA A 75 26.46 -1.25 1.30
N LEU A 76 26.31 -0.29 2.21
CA LEU A 76 27.31 0.75 2.45
C LEU A 76 28.64 0.14 2.94
N THR A 77 28.58 -0.80 3.88
CA THR A 77 29.76 -1.48 4.41
C THR A 77 30.49 -2.24 3.29
N GLU A 78 29.77 -2.99 2.46
CA GLU A 78 30.31 -3.70 1.30
C GLU A 78 30.98 -2.76 0.30
N VAL A 79 30.38 -1.58 0.05
CA VAL A 79 30.98 -0.55 -0.81
C VAL A 79 32.28 -0.01 -0.21
N TYR A 80 32.30 0.29 1.10
CA TYR A 80 33.51 0.76 1.76
C TYR A 80 34.63 -0.29 1.73
N GLU A 81 34.31 -1.56 2.02
CA GLU A 81 35.26 -2.67 1.91
C GLU A 81 35.79 -2.84 0.48
N SER A 82 34.92 -2.73 -0.54
CA SER A 82 35.31 -2.81 -1.95
C SER A 82 36.20 -1.63 -2.39
N MET A 83 36.10 -0.48 -1.74
CA MET A 83 36.96 0.67 -2.01
C MET A 83 38.35 0.53 -1.36
N GLY A 84 38.57 -0.52 -0.55
CA GLY A 84 39.86 -0.82 0.06
C GLY A 84 40.33 0.19 1.10
N VAL A 85 39.38 0.93 1.72
CA VAL A 85 39.62 1.77 2.90
C VAL A 85 39.48 0.98 4.18
#